data_AF-A0A522YWG4-F1
#
_entry.id   AF-A0A522YWG4-F1
#
_cell.length_a   1.000
_cell.length_b   1.000
_cell.length_c   1.000
_cell.angle_alpha   90.00
_cell.angle_beta   90.00
_cell.angle_gamma   90.00
#
_symmetry.space_group_name_H-M   'P 1'
#
loop_
_entity.id
_entity.type
_entity.pdbx_description
1 polymer ?
#
loop_
_entity_poly.entity_id
_entity_poly.type
_entity_poly.pdbx_seq_one_letter_code
_entity_poly.pdbx_strand_id
1 'polypeptide(L)'
;ALHLTPDIKRLEKRKARSGRAVLRGRKTKTGKSILFVTKDAKNLAKACGGFLGVDVVNANNLSVLDLAPGSQPIRLTVYTKSAIAEIAKIKSSHLGLMEVLQ
;
A
#
# COMPACT_ATOMS: atom_id res chain seq x y z
N ALA A 1 0.62 -7.55 -19.33
CA ALA A 1 -0.71 -7.10 -18.89
C ALA A 1 -0.68 -5.82 -18.04
N LEU A 2 0.14 -5.71 -16.97
CA LEU A 2 0.19 -4.47 -16.15
C LEU A 2 1.60 -3.87 -15.93
N HIS A 3 2.64 -4.46 -16.52
CA HIS A 3 4.03 -3.98 -16.48
C HIS A 3 4.57 -3.60 -15.08
N LEU A 4 4.08 -4.27 -14.03
CA LEU A 4 4.44 -4.02 -12.62
C LEU A 4 5.76 -4.69 -12.19
N THR A 5 6.26 -5.64 -12.98
CA THR A 5 7.46 -6.42 -12.71
C THR A 5 8.73 -5.60 -12.42
N PRO A 6 9.00 -4.46 -13.10
CA PRO A 6 10.18 -3.64 -12.81
C PRO A 6 10.24 -3.14 -11.37
N ASP A 7 9.09 -2.74 -10.80
CA ASP A 7 9.05 -2.21 -9.43
C ASP A 7 9.27 -3.32 -8.38
N ILE A 8 8.81 -4.54 -8.67
CA ILE A 8 9.08 -5.72 -7.83
C ILE A 8 10.56 -6.11 -7.91
N LYS A 9 11.14 -6.16 -9.11
CA LYS A 9 12.56 -6.51 -9.32
C LYS A 9 13.51 -5.55 -8.61
N ARG A 10 13.17 -4.26 -8.55
CA ARG A 10 13.93 -3.24 -7.80
C ARG A 10 14.13 -3.62 -6.31
N LEU A 11 13.18 -4.34 -5.72
CA LEU A 11 13.19 -4.72 -4.30
C LEU A 11 13.60 -6.17 -4.01
N GLU A 12 14.03 -6.91 -5.04
CA GLU A 12 14.44 -8.31 -4.91
C GLU A 12 15.63 -8.47 -3.93
N LYS A 13 16.51 -7.46 -3.85
CA LYS A 13 17.63 -7.43 -2.91
C LYS A 13 17.28 -6.64 -1.65
N ARG A 14 17.48 -7.26 -0.48
CA ARG A 14 17.36 -6.59 0.83
C ARG A 14 18.68 -5.93 1.21
N LYS A 15 18.62 -4.71 1.75
CA LYS A 15 19.81 -4.03 2.28
C LYS A 15 20.00 -4.38 3.76
N ALA A 16 21.19 -4.79 4.16
CA ALA A 16 21.52 -4.97 5.57
C ALA A 16 21.54 -3.61 6.30
N ARG A 17 21.04 -3.57 7.53
CA ARG A 17 21.23 -2.42 8.42
C ARG A 17 22.58 -2.56 9.13
N SER A 18 23.17 -1.43 9.49
CA SER A 18 24.38 -1.37 10.31
C SER A 18 24.08 -0.81 11.71
N GLY A 19 25.02 -0.97 12.64
CA GLY A 19 24.96 -0.41 13.99
C GLY A 19 23.96 -1.09 14.94
N ARG A 20 23.52 -0.36 15.97
CA ARG A 20 22.71 -0.89 17.09
C ARG A 20 21.34 -1.44 16.67
N ALA A 21 20.84 -1.09 15.48
CA ALA A 21 19.59 -1.64 14.95
C ALA A 21 19.67 -3.16 14.73
N VAL A 22 20.86 -3.67 14.35
CA VAL A 22 21.12 -5.11 14.14
C VAL A 22 21.04 -5.87 15.47
N LEU A 23 21.60 -5.28 16.54
CA LEU A 23 21.55 -5.84 17.89
C LEU A 23 20.13 -5.95 18.43
N ARG A 24 19.23 -5.04 18.03
CA ARG A 24 17.80 -5.09 18.36
C ARG A 24 16.96 -5.97 17.42
N GLY A 25 17.59 -6.87 16.66
CA GLY A 25 16.91 -7.82 15.76
C GLY A 25 16.43 -7.24 14.42
N ARG A 26 16.57 -5.92 14.17
CA ARG A 26 16.16 -5.28 12.91
C ARG A 26 17.31 -5.29 11.90
N LYS A 27 17.73 -6.49 11.49
CA LYS A 27 18.95 -6.71 10.68
C LYS A 27 18.83 -6.22 9.24
N THR A 28 17.62 -6.17 8.67
CA THR A 28 17.39 -5.86 7.26
C THR A 28 16.49 -4.64 7.06
N LYS A 29 16.67 -3.96 5.93
CA LYS A 29 15.79 -2.90 5.43
C LYS A 29 15.21 -3.37 4.10
N THR A 30 13.89 -3.44 4.04
CA THR A 30 13.12 -3.69 2.82
C THR A 30 12.48 -2.38 2.40
N GLY A 31 12.48 -2.08 1.10
CA GLY A 31 11.73 -0.95 0.56
C GLY A 31 10.23 -1.22 0.51
N LYS A 32 9.47 -0.20 0.08
CA LYS A 32 8.06 -0.34 -0.29
C LYS A 32 7.95 -0.31 -1.81
N SER A 33 7.12 -1.18 -2.36
CA SER A 33 6.73 -1.22 -3.76
C SER A 33 5.22 -0.99 -3.82
N ILE A 34 4.53 -1.86 -4.54
CA ILE A 34 3.15 -1.73 -4.94
C ILE A 34 2.24 -1.89 -3.74
N LEU A 35 1.20 -1.07 -3.67
CA LEU A 35 0.07 -1.24 -2.77
C LEU A 35 -1.15 -1.67 -3.58
N PHE A 36 -1.70 -2.84 -3.28
CA PHE A 36 -2.99 -3.27 -3.82
C PHE A 36 -4.10 -2.87 -2.86
N VAL A 37 -5.07 -2.10 -3.35
CA VAL A 37 -6.26 -1.73 -2.59
C VAL A 37 -7.46 -2.47 -3.16
N THR A 38 -8.09 -3.27 -2.31
CA THR A 38 -9.16 -4.20 -2.69
C THR A 38 -10.29 -4.18 -1.67
N LYS A 39 -11.47 -4.68 -2.02
CA LYS A 39 -12.54 -4.94 -1.06
C LYS A 39 -12.23 -6.15 -0.17
N ASP A 40 -11.82 -7.25 -0.81
CA ASP A 40 -11.54 -8.53 -0.13
C ASP A 40 -10.05 -8.87 -0.20
N ALA A 41 -9.30 -8.44 0.80
CA ALA A 41 -7.85 -8.55 0.81
C ALA A 41 -7.32 -9.98 1.10
N LYS A 42 -8.12 -10.91 1.63
CA LYS A 42 -7.63 -12.19 2.17
C LYS A 42 -6.90 -13.07 1.14
N ASN A 43 -7.51 -13.28 -0.02
CA ASN A 43 -6.94 -14.16 -1.04
C ASN A 43 -5.72 -13.52 -1.72
N LEU A 44 -5.82 -12.22 -1.99
CA LEU A 44 -4.78 -11.48 -2.67
C LEU A 44 -3.56 -11.24 -1.76
N ALA A 45 -3.76 -11.03 -0.45
CA ALA A 45 -2.68 -10.97 0.53
C ALA A 45 -1.89 -12.28 0.61
N LYS A 46 -2.56 -13.43 0.55
CA LYS A 46 -1.87 -14.74 0.50
C LYS A 46 -1.05 -14.90 -0.77
N ALA A 47 -1.59 -14.50 -1.93
CA ALA A 47 -0.89 -14.56 -3.20
C ALA A 47 0.32 -13.60 -3.26
N CYS A 48 0.18 -12.39 -2.70
CA CYS A 48 1.22 -11.36 -2.73
C CYS A 48 2.27 -11.50 -1.63
N GLY A 49 2.03 -12.28 -0.58
CA GLY A 49 2.92 -12.40 0.58
C GLY A 49 4.33 -12.92 0.29
N GLY A 50 4.55 -13.55 -0.88
CA GLY A 50 5.88 -13.96 -1.34
C GLY A 50 6.74 -12.81 -1.87
N PHE A 51 6.15 -11.68 -2.26
CA PHE A 51 6.87 -10.57 -2.87
C PHE A 51 7.32 -9.53 -1.85
N LEU A 52 8.52 -8.99 -2.06
CA LEU A 52 9.09 -7.99 -1.17
C LEU A 52 8.51 -6.60 -1.41
N GLY A 53 8.06 -5.96 -0.33
CA GLY A 53 7.57 -4.58 -0.34
C GLY A 53 6.17 -4.39 -0.95
N VAL A 54 5.55 -5.47 -1.43
CA VAL A 54 4.18 -5.48 -1.95
C VAL A 54 3.24 -5.66 -0.77
N ASP A 55 2.33 -4.70 -0.57
CA ASP A 55 1.32 -4.78 0.48
C ASP A 55 -0.08 -4.84 -0.14
N VAL A 56 -1.02 -5.43 0.59
CA VAL A 56 -2.44 -5.52 0.19
C VAL A 56 -3.28 -5.00 1.35
N VAL A 57 -4.14 -4.03 1.06
CA VAL A 57 -4.96 -3.36 2.06
C VAL A 57 -6.43 -3.34 1.62
N ASN A 58 -7.34 -3.40 2.59
CA ASN A 58 -8.76 -3.23 2.35
C ASN A 58 -9.09 -1.74 2.16
N ALA A 59 -9.97 -1.40 1.21
CA ALA A 59 -10.46 -0.04 0.99
C ALA A 59 -10.91 0.66 2.29
N ASN A 60 -11.58 -0.05 3.19
CA ASN A 60 -12.06 0.49 4.47
C ASN A 60 -10.96 0.75 5.50
N ASN A 61 -9.79 0.12 5.35
CA ASN A 61 -8.68 0.21 6.31
C ASN A 61 -7.45 0.90 5.69
N LEU A 62 -7.66 1.71 4.65
CA LEU A 62 -6.58 2.41 3.96
C LEU A 62 -6.04 3.54 4.84
N SER A 63 -4.76 3.46 5.22
CA SER A 63 -4.11 4.48 6.05
C SER A 63 -3.15 5.36 5.26
N VAL A 64 -2.85 6.55 5.81
CA VAL A 64 -1.80 7.45 5.30
C VAL A 64 -0.45 6.76 5.30
N LEU A 65 -0.17 5.88 6.27
CA LEU A 65 1.09 5.13 6.34
C LEU A 65 1.27 4.17 5.16
N ASP A 66 0.15 3.68 4.60
CA ASP A 66 0.17 2.81 3.43
C ASP A 66 0.40 3.60 2.15
N LEU A 67 -0.24 4.77 2.03
CA LEU A 67 -0.17 5.64 0.85
C LEU A 67 1.13 6.45 0.77
N ALA A 68 1.63 6.92 1.90
CA ALA A 68 2.79 7.82 2.02
C ALA A 68 3.83 7.27 3.02
N PRO A 69 4.51 6.15 2.68
CA PRO A 69 5.50 5.57 3.57
C PRO A 69 6.68 6.53 3.77
N GLY A 70 6.98 6.87 5.03
CA GLY A 70 8.08 7.80 5.34
C GLY A 70 7.77 9.26 4.97
N SER A 71 6.50 9.65 4.95
CA SER A 71 6.04 11.02 4.62
C SER A 71 6.37 11.46 3.19
N GLN A 72 6.69 10.52 2.30
CA GLN A 72 6.82 10.78 0.87
C GLN A 72 5.48 10.46 0.19
N PRO A 73 4.73 11.46 -0.30
CA PRO A 73 3.60 11.18 -1.18
C PRO A 73 4.15 10.56 -2.46
N ILE A 74 3.36 9.68 -3.11
CA ILE A 74 3.70 8.88 -4.31
C ILE A 74 4.17 7.46 -3.98
N ARG A 75 3.22 6.60 -3.60
CA ARG A 75 3.37 5.15 -3.67
C ARG A 75 2.58 4.62 -4.87
N LEU A 76 3.15 3.66 -5.60
CA LEU A 76 2.46 2.99 -6.70
C LEU A 76 1.28 2.16 -6.17
N THR A 77 0.07 2.66 -6.37
CA THR A 77 -1.18 2.07 -5.88
C THR A 77 -2.02 1.50 -7.02
N VAL A 78 -2.48 0.26 -6.85
CA VAL A 78 -3.38 -0.41 -7.80
C VAL A 78 -4.70 -0.66 -7.10
N TYR A 79 -5.76 -0.08 -7.65
CA TYR A 79 -7.12 -0.22 -7.12
C TYR A 79 -7.92 -1.23 -7.94
N THR A 80 -8.72 -2.05 -7.26
CA THR A 80 -9.79 -2.79 -7.94
C THR A 80 -10.99 -1.89 -8.17
N LYS A 81 -11.78 -2.18 -9.21
CA LYS A 81 -13.03 -1.47 -9.49
C LYS A 81 -13.96 -1.46 -8.26
N SER A 82 -14.03 -2.58 -7.54
CA SER A 82 -14.80 -2.72 -6.30
C SER A 82 -14.29 -1.81 -5.18
N ALA A 83 -12.97 -1.65 -5.03
CA ALA A 83 -12.40 -0.77 -4.02
C ALA A 83 -12.74 0.70 -4.30
N ILE A 84 -12.67 1.13 -5.57
CA ILE A 84 -13.05 2.50 -5.97
C ILE A 84 -14.52 2.76 -5.64
N ALA A 85 -15.40 1.81 -5.94
CA ALA A 85 -16.82 1.93 -5.62
C ALA A 85 -17.11 1.98 -4.11
N GLU A 86 -16.28 1.37 -3.28
CA GLU A 86 -16.40 1.48 -1.81
C GLU A 86 -15.85 2.80 -1.29
N ILE A 87 -14.72 3.27 -1.81
CA ILE A 87 -14.14 4.57 -1.44
C ILE A 87 -15.13 5.70 -1.76
N ALA A 88 -15.83 5.62 -2.89
CA ALA A 88 -16.85 6.59 -3.27
C ALA A 88 -18.03 6.67 -2.28
N LYS A 89 -18.29 5.61 -1.50
CA LYS A 89 -19.37 5.58 -0.50
C LYS A 89 -18.95 6.18 0.85
N ILE A 90 -17.67 6.49 1.04
CA ILE A 90 -17.17 7.05 2.30
C ILE A 90 -17.75 8.45 2.45
N LYS A 91 -18.78 8.57 3.28
CA LYS A 91 -19.40 9.85 3.62
C LYS A 91 -18.50 10.57 4.62
N SER A 92 -17.91 11.69 4.22
CA SER A 92 -17.30 12.63 5.15
C SER A 92 -18.24 13.83 5.35
N SER A 93 -18.21 14.41 6.54
CA SER A 93 -18.96 15.63 6.87
C SER A 93 -18.65 16.77 5.89
N HIS A 94 -17.41 16.84 5.40
CA HIS A 94 -16.97 17.83 4.42
C HIS A 94 -17.48 17.53 2.99
N LEU A 95 -17.63 16.25 2.61
CA LEU A 95 -18.21 15.89 1.30
C LEU A 95 -19.68 16.28 1.21
N GLY A 96 -20.45 16.09 2.29
CA GLY A 96 -21.86 16.49 2.33
C GLY A 96 -22.05 17.99 2.14
N LEU A 97 -21.13 18.82 2.64
CA LEU A 97 -21.14 20.26 2.38
C LEU A 97 -20.83 20.58 0.90
N MET A 98 -19.93 19.84 0.25
CA MET A 98 -19.63 20.05 -1.18
C MET A 98 -20.79 19.63 -2.08
N GLU A 99 -21.51 18.55 -1.74
CA GLU A 99 -22.70 18.10 -2.49
C GLU A 99 -23.90 19.05 -2.31
N VAL A 100 -24.04 19.69 -1.14
CA VAL A 100 -25.08 20.70 -0.86
C VAL A 100 -24.75 22.07 -1.49
N LEU A 101 -23.48 22.36 -1.75
CA LEU A 101 -23.01 23.61 -2.37
C LEU A 101 -22.97 23.56 -3.91
N GLN A 102 -23.29 22.41 -4.53
CA GLN A 102 -23.36 22.22 -5.98
C GLN A 102 -24.78 22.34 -6.50
#